data_AF-A0A944SLF8-F1
#
_entry.id   AF-A0A944SLF8-F1
#
_cell.length_a   1.000
_cell.length_b   1.000
_cell.length_c   1.000
_cell.angle_alpha   90.00
_cell.angle_beta   90.00
_cell.angle_gamma   90.00
#
_symmetry.space_group_name_H-M   'P 1'
#
loop_
_entity.id
_entity.type
_entity.pdbx_description
1 polymer ?
#
loop_
_entity_poly.entity_id
_entity_poly.type
_entity_poly.pdbx_seq_one_letter_code
_entity_poly.pdbx_strand_id
1 'polypeptide(L)'
;MKKKMIKIGIVVGSVVAVLGTAAFVWSQTIPSNPWERDTAWQAPVDFKYGGIFAELNGDGLPDILLARDARGAATGAVLRAAYINNGKKGWVEDSRWTPPQGITFYDSAAVQPSGSVPVDINGDGLTDIVRSDEHTKLVYLNTGEGWEDKSEQWATWGGGHVIERGRDGGLRFQDLNGDGLVDAISSHRDPYNPDNIATWVYLNKGR
;
A
#
# COMPACT_ATOMS: atom_id res chain seq x y z
N MET A 1 -1.45 13.53 -23.28
CA MET A 1 -2.93 13.58 -23.19
C MET A 1 -3.50 12.22 -23.54
N LYS A 2 -3.99 11.43 -22.56
CA LYS A 2 -4.73 10.19 -22.83
C LYS A 2 -6.23 10.51 -22.74
N LYS A 3 -6.95 10.44 -23.86
CA LYS A 3 -8.41 10.62 -23.90
C LYS A 3 -9.08 9.31 -23.53
N LYS A 4 -9.79 9.25 -22.41
CA LYS A 4 -10.70 8.14 -22.08
C LYS A 4 -12.07 8.50 -22.67
N MET A 5 -12.54 7.75 -23.66
CA MET A 5 -13.86 7.91 -24.25
C MET A 5 -14.90 7.20 -23.39
N ILE A 6 -15.88 7.94 -22.89
CA ILE A 6 -17.10 7.37 -22.27
C ILE A 6 -18.21 7.47 -23.32
N LYS A 7 -18.81 6.32 -23.70
CA LYS A 7 -19.99 6.29 -24.57
C LYS A 7 -21.24 6.49 -23.70
N ILE A 8 -21.98 7.55 -23.95
CA ILE A 8 -23.33 7.76 -23.38
C ILE A 8 -24.32 7.59 -24.53
N GLY A 9 -25.18 6.58 -24.43
CA GLY A 9 -26.27 6.36 -25.40
C GLY A 9 -27.53 7.08 -24.93
N ILE A 10 -28.12 7.91 -25.78
CA ILE A 10 -29.47 8.44 -25.61
C ILE A 10 -30.32 7.86 -26.74
N VAL A 11 -31.36 7.10 -26.40
CA VAL A 11 -32.37 6.62 -27.35
C VAL A 11 -33.56 7.58 -27.28
N VAL A 12 -33.81 8.34 -28.34
CA VAL A 12 -35.13 8.96 -28.60
C VAL A 12 -35.40 8.93 -30.10
N GLY A 13 -36.63 8.56 -30.46
CA GLY A 13 -37.07 8.26 -31.82
C GLY A 13 -37.00 9.41 -32.83
N SER A 14 -36.76 9.00 -34.07
CA SER A 14 -37.24 9.56 -35.34
C SER A 14 -37.23 11.08 -35.52
N VAL A 15 -36.07 11.74 -35.40
CA VAL A 15 -35.68 12.88 -36.24
C VAL A 15 -34.16 12.82 -36.43
N VAL A 16 -33.66 12.73 -37.67
CA VAL A 16 -32.23 12.88 -37.94
C VAL A 16 -31.88 14.36 -37.82
N ALA A 17 -31.53 14.81 -36.62
CA ALA A 17 -30.86 16.07 -36.39
C ALA A 17 -29.35 15.83 -36.44
N VAL A 18 -28.65 16.52 -37.36
CA VAL A 18 -27.19 16.57 -37.35
C VAL A 18 -26.79 17.39 -36.12
N LEU A 19 -26.49 16.71 -35.01
CA LEU A 19 -25.90 17.36 -33.84
C LEU A 19 -24.44 17.67 -34.18
N GLY A 20 -24.13 18.95 -34.37
CA GLY A 20 -22.75 19.41 -34.47
C GLY A 20 -21.93 18.88 -33.29
N THR A 21 -20.67 18.55 -33.53
CA THR A 21 -19.77 18.08 -32.47
C THR A 21 -19.66 19.17 -31.40
N ALA A 22 -20.31 18.98 -30.27
CA ALA A 22 -20.06 19.80 -29.09
C ALA A 22 -18.66 19.47 -28.58
N ALA A 23 -17.69 20.32 -28.88
CA ALA A 23 -16.39 20.27 -28.23
C ALA A 23 -16.56 20.80 -26.80
N PHE A 24 -16.69 19.90 -25.83
CA PHE A 24 -16.58 20.27 -24.43
C PHE A 24 -15.10 20.53 -24.10
N VAL A 25 -14.75 21.80 -23.91
CA VAL A 25 -13.45 22.21 -23.38
C VAL A 25 -13.58 22.29 -21.86
N TRP A 26 -13.05 21.30 -21.15
CA TRP A 26 -12.78 21.44 -19.73
C TRP A 26 -11.50 22.26 -19.55
N SER A 27 -11.61 23.49 -19.07
CA SER A 27 -10.46 24.20 -18.51
C SER A 27 -10.41 23.92 -17.01
N GLN A 28 -9.57 22.96 -16.60
CA GLN A 28 -9.23 22.83 -15.20
C GLN A 28 -8.23 23.93 -14.87
N THR A 29 -8.69 25.01 -14.23
CA THR A 29 -7.79 26.03 -13.70
C THR A 29 -7.03 25.40 -12.54
N ILE A 30 -5.73 25.15 -12.70
CA ILE A 30 -4.88 24.75 -11.59
C ILE A 30 -4.74 25.99 -10.69
N PRO A 31 -5.14 25.92 -9.41
CA PRO A 31 -4.97 27.05 -8.50
C PRO A 31 -3.49 27.40 -8.38
N SER A 32 -3.19 28.71 -8.26
CA SER A 32 -1.82 29.21 -8.09
C SER A 32 -1.14 28.67 -6.84
N ASN A 33 -1.92 28.36 -5.81
CA ASN A 33 -1.52 27.53 -4.69
C ASN A 33 -2.54 26.40 -4.47
N PRO A 34 -2.21 25.15 -4.82
CA PRO A 34 -3.10 24.01 -4.63
C PRO A 34 -3.12 23.46 -3.20
N TRP A 35 -2.35 24.06 -2.27
CA TRP A 35 -2.21 23.59 -0.90
C TRP A 35 -2.76 24.58 0.12
N GLU A 36 -3.63 24.10 0.98
CA GLU A 36 -4.12 24.78 2.18
C GLU A 36 -3.78 23.94 3.42
N ARG A 37 -3.33 24.59 4.49
CA ARG A 37 -3.09 23.91 5.76
C ARG A 37 -4.39 23.82 6.56
N ASP A 38 -4.87 22.61 6.79
CA ASP A 38 -5.96 22.34 7.74
C ASP A 38 -5.40 21.90 9.09
N THR A 39 -5.54 22.74 10.12
CA THR A 39 -5.02 22.44 11.47
C THR A 39 -5.95 21.57 12.30
N ALA A 40 -7.16 21.27 11.82
CA ALA A 40 -8.07 20.35 12.50
C ALA A 40 -7.62 18.90 12.36
N TRP A 41 -6.88 18.56 11.30
CA TRP A 41 -6.27 17.25 11.14
C TRP A 41 -5.01 17.10 11.99
N GLN A 42 -5.04 16.15 12.92
CA GLN A 42 -3.87 15.74 13.70
C GLN A 42 -3.76 14.23 13.65
N ALA A 43 -2.60 13.74 13.22
CA ALA A 43 -2.34 12.30 13.21
C ALA A 43 -2.08 11.81 14.65
N PRO A 44 -2.60 10.63 15.04
CA PRO A 44 -2.38 10.07 16.36
C PRO A 44 -0.98 9.45 16.50
N VAL A 45 -0.19 9.45 15.42
CA VAL A 45 1.11 8.79 15.32
C VAL A 45 2.16 9.72 14.70
N ASP A 46 3.42 9.39 14.95
CA ASP A 46 4.55 9.99 14.23
C ASP A 46 4.90 9.13 13.01
N PHE A 47 4.54 9.61 11.82
CA PHE A 47 4.83 8.95 10.54
C PHE A 47 6.32 8.78 10.27
N LYS A 48 7.20 9.54 10.93
CA LYS A 48 8.64 9.33 10.80
C LYS A 48 9.09 7.96 11.36
N TYR A 49 8.31 7.37 12.26
CA TYR A 49 8.70 6.15 12.97
C TYR A 49 7.56 5.14 13.00
N GLY A 50 7.28 4.58 11.82
CA GLY A 50 6.45 3.38 11.66
C GLY A 50 4.96 3.62 11.59
N GLY A 51 4.51 4.87 11.43
CA GLY A 51 3.15 5.18 11.00
C GLY A 51 3.02 5.00 9.49
N ILE A 52 1.98 4.31 9.03
CA ILE A 52 1.68 4.13 7.61
C ILE A 52 0.16 4.29 7.38
N PHE A 53 -0.24 4.69 6.18
CA PHE A 53 -1.65 4.66 5.77
C PHE A 53 -2.03 3.29 5.19
N ALA A 54 -3.28 2.89 5.41
CA ALA A 54 -3.86 1.63 4.95
C ALA A 54 -5.39 1.79 4.80
N GLU A 55 -6.03 0.95 3.98
CA GLU A 55 -7.48 0.75 3.97
C GLU A 55 -7.79 -0.46 4.85
N LEU A 56 -8.32 -0.27 6.06
CA LEU A 56 -8.47 -1.37 7.02
C LEU A 56 -9.89 -1.92 7.09
N ASN A 57 -10.89 -1.06 6.91
CA ASN A 57 -12.30 -1.41 7.14
C ASN A 57 -13.18 -1.36 5.87
N GLY A 58 -12.61 -0.98 4.72
CA GLY A 58 -13.30 -0.92 3.43
C GLY A 58 -14.23 0.29 3.27
N ASP A 59 -14.03 1.36 4.05
CA ASP A 59 -14.88 2.55 3.99
C ASP A 59 -14.43 3.59 2.95
N GLY A 60 -13.28 3.35 2.30
CA GLY A 60 -12.72 4.20 1.26
C GLY A 60 -11.96 5.41 1.81
N LEU A 61 -11.76 5.49 3.13
CA LEU A 61 -10.92 6.47 3.80
C LEU A 61 -9.62 5.82 4.26
N PRO A 62 -8.47 6.52 4.13
CA PRO A 62 -7.21 5.98 4.63
C PRO A 62 -7.21 5.98 6.15
N ASP A 63 -7.01 4.80 6.73
CA ASP A 63 -6.71 4.49 8.11
C ASP A 63 -5.21 4.52 8.39
N ILE A 64 -4.81 4.38 9.65
CA ILE A 64 -3.40 4.39 10.07
C ILE A 64 -3.04 3.12 10.83
N LEU A 65 -1.93 2.50 10.44
CA LEU A 65 -1.23 1.51 11.26
C LEU A 65 0.04 2.13 11.86
N LEU A 66 0.34 1.76 13.11
CA LEU A 66 1.61 1.99 13.77
C LEU A 66 2.22 0.65 14.13
N ALA A 67 3.47 0.44 13.73
CA ALA A 67 4.30 -0.62 14.28
C ALA A 67 5.77 -0.17 14.27
N ARG A 68 6.38 -0.08 15.44
CA ARG A 68 7.82 0.22 15.57
C ARG A 68 8.39 -0.36 16.85
N ASP A 69 9.69 -0.57 16.89
CA ASP A 69 10.35 -0.90 18.15
C ASP A 69 10.27 0.28 19.13
N ALA A 70 10.06 -0.02 20.41
CA ALA A 70 10.02 0.96 21.47
C ALA A 70 11.43 1.51 21.69
N ARG A 71 11.60 2.82 21.43
CA ARG A 71 12.90 3.47 21.61
C ARG A 71 13.39 3.35 23.05
N GLY A 72 14.61 2.87 23.21
CA GLY A 72 15.26 2.74 24.53
C GLY A 72 14.67 1.64 25.40
N ALA A 73 13.78 0.79 24.88
CA ALA A 73 13.32 -0.39 25.61
C ALA A 73 14.45 -1.43 25.64
N ALA A 74 14.91 -1.77 26.84
CA ALA A 74 15.86 -2.88 27.05
C ALA A 74 15.28 -4.26 26.67
N THR A 75 14.00 -4.33 26.31
CA THR A 75 13.20 -5.56 26.20
C THR A 75 12.69 -5.89 24.80
N GLY A 76 13.09 -5.16 23.74
CA GLY A 76 12.60 -5.45 22.37
C GLY A 76 11.08 -5.28 22.21
N ALA A 77 10.46 -4.47 23.08
CA ALA A 77 9.03 -4.20 23.02
C ALA A 77 8.68 -3.45 21.72
N VAL A 78 7.60 -3.84 21.05
CA VAL A 78 7.10 -3.19 19.83
C VAL A 78 5.85 -2.39 20.17
N LEU A 79 5.86 -1.09 19.86
CA LEU A 79 4.67 -0.23 19.91
C LEU A 79 3.83 -0.49 18.67
N ARG A 80 2.60 -0.97 18.87
CA ARG A 80 1.66 -1.32 17.80
C ARG A 80 0.29 -0.75 18.12
N ALA A 81 -0.35 -0.13 17.14
CA ALA A 81 -1.70 0.40 17.24
C ALA A 81 -2.30 0.55 15.84
N ALA A 82 -3.62 0.61 15.76
CA ALA A 82 -4.34 0.93 14.54
C ALA A 82 -5.40 1.99 14.85
N TYR A 83 -5.57 2.93 13.93
CA TYR A 83 -6.45 4.07 14.08
C TYR A 83 -7.33 4.22 12.84
N ILE A 84 -8.63 4.09 13.03
CA ILE A 84 -9.65 4.21 11.99
C ILE A 84 -9.99 5.67 11.75
N ASN A 85 -9.99 6.08 10.49
CA ASN A 85 -10.41 7.41 10.07
C ASN A 85 -11.92 7.53 10.18
N ASN A 86 -12.40 8.48 10.98
CA ASN A 86 -13.84 8.62 11.22
C ASN A 86 -14.56 9.55 10.22
N GLY A 87 -13.87 10.03 9.19
CA GLY A 87 -14.39 10.96 8.19
C GLY A 87 -14.71 12.38 8.71
N LYS A 88 -14.45 12.65 10.00
CA LYS A 88 -14.76 13.93 10.67
C LYS A 88 -13.49 14.62 11.17
N LYS A 89 -12.38 14.45 10.44
CA LYS A 89 -11.06 14.98 10.79
C LYS A 89 -10.53 14.43 12.12
N GLY A 90 -10.77 13.14 12.37
CA GLY A 90 -10.35 12.48 13.59
C GLY A 90 -10.14 10.98 13.40
N TRP A 91 -9.63 10.36 14.47
CA TRP A 91 -9.17 8.99 14.48
C TRP A 91 -9.73 8.25 15.69
N VAL A 92 -10.11 7.00 15.51
CA VAL A 92 -10.57 6.11 16.59
C VAL A 92 -9.63 4.92 16.64
N GLU A 93 -8.97 4.70 17.78
CA GLU A 93 -8.15 3.51 17.95
C GLU A 93 -9.03 2.26 17.94
N ASP A 94 -8.66 1.25 17.15
CA ASP A 94 -9.34 -0.03 17.10
C ASP A 94 -8.33 -1.17 17.16
N SER A 95 -8.41 -1.96 18.25
CA SER A 95 -7.46 -3.03 18.49
C SER A 95 -7.57 -4.18 17.51
N ARG A 96 -8.70 -4.35 16.80
CA ARG A 96 -8.88 -5.43 15.81
C ARG A 96 -7.80 -5.43 14.73
N TRP A 97 -7.36 -4.24 14.32
CA TRP A 97 -6.32 -4.07 13.31
C TRP A 97 -4.94 -3.77 13.87
N THR A 98 -4.71 -3.94 15.18
CA THR A 98 -3.36 -3.81 15.73
C THR A 98 -2.42 -4.76 14.98
N PRO A 99 -1.31 -4.26 14.38
CA PRO A 99 -0.40 -5.11 13.62
C PRO A 99 0.03 -6.37 14.39
N PRO A 100 0.11 -7.55 13.75
CA PRO A 100 0.51 -8.78 14.40
C PRO A 100 1.93 -8.71 15.02
N GLN A 101 2.23 -9.63 15.92
CA GLN A 101 3.57 -9.68 16.52
C GLN A 101 4.60 -10.02 15.44
N GLY A 102 5.79 -9.41 15.51
CA GLY A 102 6.79 -9.56 14.46
C GLY A 102 6.56 -8.63 13.27
N ILE A 103 5.48 -7.85 13.24
CA ILE A 103 5.37 -6.71 12.34
C ILE A 103 5.89 -5.45 13.02
N THR A 104 6.81 -4.80 12.33
CA THR A 104 7.27 -3.42 12.55
C THR A 104 7.34 -2.78 11.16
N PHE A 105 7.10 -1.48 11.04
CA PHE A 105 7.31 -0.69 9.81
C PHE A 105 8.59 0.16 9.89
N TYR A 106 9.16 0.29 11.08
CA TYR A 106 10.38 1.04 11.33
C TYR A 106 11.18 0.41 12.47
N ASP A 107 12.38 -0.05 12.17
CA ASP A 107 13.36 -0.50 13.16
C ASP A 107 14.06 0.72 13.75
N SER A 108 13.83 0.94 15.05
CA SER A 108 14.42 2.09 15.74
C SER A 108 15.85 1.89 16.20
N ALA A 109 16.29 0.64 16.35
CA ALA A 109 17.65 0.29 16.73
C ALA A 109 18.59 0.39 15.53
N ALA A 110 18.17 -0.14 14.38
CA ALA A 110 18.92 -0.07 13.13
C ALA A 110 18.65 1.22 12.33
N VAL A 111 17.65 2.03 12.73
CA VAL A 111 17.30 3.31 12.10
C VAL A 111 16.98 3.13 10.61
N GLN A 112 16.18 2.11 10.31
CA GLN A 112 15.88 1.70 8.94
C GLN A 112 14.46 1.13 8.80
N PRO A 113 13.88 1.10 7.59
CA PRO A 113 12.69 0.31 7.30
C PRO A 113 12.95 -1.16 7.63
N SER A 114 11.94 -1.83 8.16
CA SER A 114 12.01 -3.20 8.69
C SER A 114 11.68 -4.29 7.67
N GLY A 115 11.39 -3.93 6.42
CA GLY A 115 10.96 -4.88 5.38
C GLY A 115 9.48 -5.22 5.38
N SER A 116 8.67 -4.57 6.23
CA SER A 116 7.20 -4.66 6.15
C SER A 116 6.63 -3.61 5.20
N VAL A 117 5.70 -4.01 4.35
CA VAL A 117 5.01 -3.16 3.39
C VAL A 117 3.49 -3.40 3.46
N PRO A 118 2.67 -2.33 3.47
CA PRO A 118 1.24 -2.43 3.23
C PRO A 118 0.97 -2.67 1.75
N VAL A 119 0.15 -3.67 1.43
CA VAL A 119 -0.26 -3.98 0.06
C VAL A 119 -1.53 -4.83 0.08
N ASP A 120 -2.49 -4.54 -0.78
CA ASP A 120 -3.62 -5.45 -1.06
C ASP A 120 -3.09 -6.59 -1.93
N ILE A 121 -2.71 -7.71 -1.30
CA ILE A 121 -2.05 -8.82 -2.00
C ILE A 121 -3.06 -9.80 -2.59
N ASN A 122 -4.26 -9.88 -2.02
CA ASN A 122 -5.30 -10.79 -2.46
C ASN A 122 -6.33 -10.13 -3.40
N GLY A 123 -6.32 -8.81 -3.55
CA GLY A 123 -7.19 -8.04 -4.41
C GLY A 123 -8.60 -7.81 -3.85
N ASP A 124 -8.80 -7.88 -2.53
CA ASP A 124 -10.11 -7.71 -1.90
C ASP A 124 -10.46 -6.24 -1.58
N GLY A 125 -9.53 -5.32 -1.85
CA GLY A 125 -9.67 -3.89 -1.60
C GLY A 125 -9.25 -3.46 -0.20
N LEU A 126 -8.84 -4.39 0.67
CA LEU A 126 -8.28 -4.11 1.98
C LEU A 126 -6.76 -4.21 1.94
N THR A 127 -6.10 -3.40 2.77
CA THR A 127 -4.64 -3.42 2.86
C THR A 127 -4.18 -4.61 3.71
N ASP A 128 -3.40 -5.50 3.11
CA ASP A 128 -2.69 -6.57 3.80
C ASP A 128 -1.29 -6.12 4.26
N ILE A 129 -0.61 -6.96 5.04
CA ILE A 129 0.78 -6.72 5.46
C ILE A 129 1.67 -7.85 4.94
N VAL A 130 2.71 -7.46 4.19
CA VAL A 130 3.80 -8.34 3.81
C VAL A 130 5.05 -7.91 4.56
N ARG A 131 5.76 -8.84 5.21
CA ARG A 131 7.13 -8.63 5.69
C ARG A 131 8.07 -9.55 4.94
N SER A 132 9.17 -9.01 4.42
CA SER A 132 10.21 -9.82 3.77
C SER A 132 11.63 -9.31 4.03
N ASP A 133 12.40 -10.12 4.74
CA ASP A 133 13.84 -10.01 4.91
C ASP A 133 14.53 -11.37 4.65
N GLU A 134 15.87 -11.43 4.73
CA GLU A 134 16.63 -12.67 4.47
C GLU A 134 16.30 -13.85 5.41
N HIS A 135 15.58 -13.61 6.51
CA HIS A 135 15.25 -14.60 7.53
C HIS A 135 13.75 -14.84 7.68
N THR A 136 12.93 -13.89 7.23
CA THR A 136 11.50 -13.83 7.54
C THR A 136 10.72 -13.50 6.28
N LYS A 137 9.70 -14.31 5.98
CA LYS A 137 8.62 -13.93 5.07
C LYS A 137 7.29 -14.14 5.78
N LEU A 138 6.56 -13.06 6.01
CA LEU A 138 5.24 -13.10 6.62
C LEU A 138 4.24 -12.44 5.68
N VAL A 139 3.03 -12.99 5.62
CA VAL A 139 1.88 -12.36 5.00
C VAL A 139 0.70 -12.46 5.95
N TYR A 140 0.17 -11.31 6.35
CA TYR A 140 -1.05 -11.21 7.13
C TYR A 140 -2.14 -10.58 6.27
N LEU A 141 -3.20 -11.33 6.00
CA LEU A 141 -4.35 -10.79 5.30
C LEU A 141 -5.24 -10.01 6.26
N ASN A 142 -5.73 -8.87 5.80
CA ASN A 142 -6.78 -8.15 6.47
C ASN A 142 -8.13 -8.71 6.04
N THR A 143 -8.90 -9.24 6.99
CA THR A 143 -10.20 -9.86 6.72
C THR A 143 -11.38 -8.89 6.86
N GLY A 144 -11.11 -7.62 7.16
CA GLY A 144 -12.12 -6.64 7.58
C GLY A 144 -12.56 -6.78 9.04
N GLU A 145 -12.14 -7.85 9.73
CA GLU A 145 -12.36 -8.07 11.16
C GLU A 145 -11.04 -8.28 11.93
N GLY A 146 -9.91 -8.00 11.28
CA GLY A 146 -8.55 -8.16 11.80
C GLY A 146 -7.67 -9.01 10.90
N TRP A 147 -6.55 -9.45 11.46
CA TRP A 147 -5.47 -10.10 10.71
C TRP A 147 -5.53 -11.64 10.75
N GLU A 148 -5.31 -12.27 9.61
CA GLU A 148 -5.07 -13.71 9.50
C GLU A 148 -3.66 -14.00 8.96
N ASP A 149 -2.89 -14.86 9.64
CA ASP A 149 -1.60 -15.31 9.13
C ASP A 149 -1.80 -16.25 7.95
N LYS A 150 -1.36 -15.82 6.77
CA LYS A 150 -1.40 -16.61 5.54
C LYS A 150 -0.04 -16.71 4.87
N SER A 151 1.02 -16.67 5.68
CA SER A 151 2.40 -16.69 5.19
C SER A 151 2.67 -17.92 4.32
N GLU A 152 2.18 -19.10 4.70
CA GLU A 152 2.37 -20.34 3.92
C GLU A 152 1.73 -20.29 2.52
N GLN A 153 0.63 -19.55 2.36
CA GLN A 153 -0.09 -19.50 1.09
C GLN A 153 0.38 -18.34 0.20
N TRP A 154 0.70 -17.19 0.79
CA TRP A 154 0.97 -15.96 0.04
C TRP A 154 2.44 -15.56 0.00
N ALA A 155 3.30 -16.05 0.90
CA ALA A 155 4.73 -15.75 0.89
C ALA A 155 5.55 -16.56 -0.15
N THR A 156 4.94 -16.89 -1.29
CA THR A 156 5.43 -17.92 -2.22
C THR A 156 6.26 -17.36 -3.40
N TRP A 157 6.51 -16.04 -3.47
CA TRP A 157 7.39 -15.47 -4.49
C TRP A 157 8.81 -16.03 -4.36
N GLY A 158 9.38 -16.42 -5.49
CA GLY A 158 10.57 -17.27 -5.56
C GLY A 158 11.90 -16.57 -5.22
N GLY A 159 11.95 -15.24 -5.18
CA GLY A 159 13.21 -14.52 -4.97
C GLY A 159 13.05 -13.05 -4.62
N GLY A 160 14.11 -12.49 -4.05
CA GLY A 160 14.15 -11.11 -3.57
C GLY A 160 13.52 -10.92 -2.18
N HIS A 161 13.86 -9.79 -1.57
CA HIS A 161 13.37 -9.36 -0.28
C HIS A 161 13.01 -7.87 -0.34
N VAL A 162 12.09 -7.42 0.50
CA VAL A 162 11.83 -5.97 0.62
C VAL A 162 13.09 -5.30 1.19
N ILE A 163 13.67 -5.90 2.22
CA ILE A 163 14.95 -5.51 2.79
C ILE A 163 15.91 -6.71 2.75
N GLU A 164 17.15 -6.49 2.35
CA GLU A 164 18.22 -7.48 2.41
C GLU A 164 19.44 -6.83 3.11
N ARG A 165 19.94 -7.46 4.18
CA ARG A 165 21.09 -6.98 4.97
C ARG A 165 20.96 -5.52 5.42
N GLY A 166 19.73 -5.14 5.80
CA GLY A 166 19.39 -3.79 6.25
C GLY A 166 19.37 -2.71 5.15
N ARG A 167 19.31 -3.12 3.89
CA ARG A 167 19.17 -2.20 2.74
C ARG A 167 17.97 -2.63 1.90
N ASP A 168 17.57 -1.77 0.97
CA ASP A 168 16.57 -2.13 -0.04
C ASP A 168 16.98 -3.42 -0.78
N GLY A 169 16.16 -4.46 -0.68
CA GLY A 169 16.40 -5.76 -1.31
C GLY A 169 15.86 -5.88 -2.74
N GLY A 170 15.31 -4.79 -3.29
CA GLY A 170 14.90 -4.70 -4.68
C GLY A 170 13.57 -5.38 -5.02
N LEU A 171 12.83 -5.90 -4.04
CA LEU A 171 11.47 -6.42 -4.24
C LEU A 171 10.44 -5.28 -4.21
N ARG A 172 9.48 -5.31 -5.13
CA ARG A 172 8.31 -4.43 -5.18
C ARG A 172 7.06 -5.23 -5.47
N PHE A 173 5.92 -4.72 -4.99
CA PHE A 173 4.60 -5.23 -5.31
C PHE A 173 3.85 -4.17 -6.11
N GLN A 174 3.42 -4.50 -7.32
CA GLN A 174 2.64 -3.63 -8.20
C GLN A 174 1.86 -4.47 -9.20
N ASP A 175 0.63 -4.09 -9.56
CA ASP A 175 -0.05 -4.67 -10.73
C ASP A 175 0.73 -4.32 -12.01
N LEU A 176 1.40 -5.30 -12.61
CA LEU A 176 2.24 -5.12 -13.80
C LEU A 176 1.50 -5.45 -15.09
N ASN A 177 0.47 -6.29 -14.99
CA ASN A 177 -0.19 -6.88 -16.14
C ASN A 177 -1.61 -6.31 -16.39
N GLY A 178 -2.13 -5.53 -15.46
CA GLY A 178 -3.40 -4.82 -15.53
C GLY A 178 -4.62 -5.67 -15.21
N ASP A 179 -4.46 -6.80 -14.50
CA ASP A 179 -5.55 -7.67 -14.08
C ASP A 179 -6.20 -7.24 -12.76
N GLY A 180 -5.68 -6.18 -12.12
CA GLY A 180 -6.16 -5.67 -10.86
C GLY A 180 -5.63 -6.44 -9.64
N LEU A 181 -4.76 -7.43 -9.83
CA LEU A 181 -4.05 -8.09 -8.74
C LEU A 181 -2.61 -7.57 -8.67
N VAL A 182 -2.08 -7.46 -7.46
CA VAL A 182 -0.69 -7.02 -7.30
C VAL A 182 0.26 -8.14 -7.72
N ASP A 183 1.23 -7.85 -8.58
CA ASP A 183 2.32 -8.76 -8.95
C ASP A 183 3.57 -8.46 -8.12
N ALA A 184 4.51 -9.40 -8.04
CA ALA A 184 5.81 -9.17 -7.42
C ALA A 184 6.93 -9.07 -8.46
N ILE A 185 7.80 -8.08 -8.33
CA ILE A 185 9.00 -7.90 -9.16
C ILE A 185 10.23 -7.68 -8.28
N SER A 186 11.32 -8.37 -8.60
CA SER A 186 12.60 -8.22 -7.91
C SER A 186 13.72 -7.99 -8.91
N SER A 187 14.66 -7.11 -8.55
CA SER A 187 15.95 -6.97 -9.23
C SER A 187 17.10 -7.26 -8.29
N HIS A 188 18.08 -8.03 -8.76
CA HIS A 188 19.33 -8.28 -8.03
C HIS A 188 20.52 -7.91 -8.91
N ARG A 189 21.43 -7.10 -8.36
CA ARG A 189 22.67 -6.71 -9.03
C ARG A 189 23.78 -7.66 -8.61
N ASP A 190 24.47 -8.23 -9.59
CA ASP A 190 25.66 -9.04 -9.32
C ASP A 190 26.75 -8.17 -8.66
N PRO A 191 27.26 -8.55 -7.47
CA PRO A 191 28.27 -7.76 -6.77
C PRO A 191 29.62 -7.72 -7.49
N TYR A 192 29.89 -8.65 -8.41
CA TYR A 192 31.15 -8.73 -9.16
C TYR A 192 31.05 -8.19 -10.59
N ASN A 193 29.83 -8.01 -11.10
CA ASN A 193 29.57 -7.38 -12.39
C ASN A 193 28.36 -6.44 -12.28
N PRO A 194 28.55 -5.16 -11.93
CA PRO A 194 27.44 -4.27 -11.65
C PRO A 194 26.54 -4.00 -12.86
N ASP A 195 27.02 -4.22 -14.09
CA ASP A 195 26.21 -4.08 -15.30
C ASP A 195 25.26 -5.29 -15.52
N ASN A 196 25.46 -6.38 -14.77
CA ASN A 196 24.60 -7.54 -14.78
C ASN A 196 23.52 -7.42 -13.69
N ILE A 197 22.29 -7.13 -14.13
CA ILE A 197 21.10 -7.08 -13.26
C ILE A 197 20.18 -8.23 -13.64
N ALA A 198 19.98 -9.16 -12.72
CA ALA A 198 18.94 -10.17 -12.82
C ALA A 198 17.59 -9.57 -12.41
N THR A 199 16.52 -9.93 -13.12
CA THR A 199 15.15 -9.53 -12.78
C THR A 199 14.24 -10.75 -12.79
N TRP A 200 13.40 -10.87 -11.77
CA TRP A 200 12.36 -11.88 -11.68
C TRP A 200 11.00 -11.22 -11.52
N VAL A 201 10.00 -11.76 -12.21
CA VAL A 201 8.61 -11.30 -12.14
C VAL A 201 7.74 -12.50 -11.79
N TYR A 202 6.88 -12.32 -10.80
CA TYR A 202 5.92 -13.30 -10.34
C TYR A 202 4.53 -12.72 -10.51
N LEU A 203 3.79 -13.23 -11.49
CA LEU A 203 2.41 -12.80 -11.70
C LEU A 203 1.52 -13.43 -10.64
N ASN A 204 0.80 -12.60 -9.91
CA ASN A 204 -0.26 -13.07 -9.03
C ASN A 204 -1.40 -13.58 -9.90
N LYS A 205 -2.03 -14.68 -9.46
CA LYS A 205 -3.14 -15.31 -10.19
C LYS A 205 -4.41 -15.41 -9.36
N GLY A 206 -4.39 -14.81 -8.17
CA GLY A 206 -5.47 -14.90 -7.21
C GLY A 206 -5.66 -16.34 -6.71
N ARG A 207 -6.42 -16.47 -5.63
CA ARG A 207 -7.10 -17.70 -5.28
C ARG A 207 -8.52 -17.37 -4.90
#